data_AF-A0A932XDR8-F1
#
_entry.id   AF-A0A932XDR8-F1
#
_cell.length_a   1.000
_cell.length_b   1.000
_cell.length_c   1.000
_cell.angle_alpha   90.00
_cell.angle_beta   90.00
_cell.angle_gamma   90.00
#
_symmetry.space_group_name_H-M   'P 1'
#
loop_
_entity.id
_entity.type
_entity.pdbx_description
1 polymer ?
#
loop_
_entity_poly.entity_id
_entity_poly.type
_entity_poly.pdbx_seq_one_letter_code
_entity_poly.pdbx_strand_id
1 'polypeptide(L)'
;QIEAIHRAIDLPLLIGSAPASLKREDLAERGARILLLGHQSVAAAVKALHEVYSHLFAGGSTAELKDKVAPARLMEQATRGAEHRQWLSDLLR
;
A
#
# COMPACT_ATOMS: atom_id res chain seq x y z
N GLN A 1 6.30 9.09 26.81
CA GLN A 1 5.74 10.34 26.25
C GLN A 1 4.31 10.13 25.75
N ILE A 2 4.03 9.15 24.87
CA ILE A 2 2.68 8.91 24.32
C ILE A 2 1.60 8.84 25.41
N GLU A 3 1.79 8.01 26.44
CA GLU A 3 0.82 7.85 27.53
C GLU A 3 0.56 9.14 28.31
N ALA A 4 1.60 9.93 28.57
CA ALA A 4 1.46 11.21 29.29
C ALA A 4 0.66 12.22 28.46
N ILE A 5 0.87 12.27 27.14
CA ILE A 5 0.09 13.12 26.23
C ILE A 5 -1.35 12.62 26.18
N HIS A 6 -1.56 11.30 26.07
CA HIS A 6 -2.90 10.71 26.04
C HIS A 6 -3.73 11.04 27.29
N ARG A 7 -3.11 11.06 28.47
CA ARG A 7 -3.79 11.44 29.73
C ARG A 7 -4.09 12.94 29.82
N ALA A 8 -3.40 13.78 29.05
CA ALA A 8 -3.52 15.24 29.11
C ALA A 8 -4.53 15.82 28.10
N ILE A 9 -5.00 15.03 27.14
CA ILE A 9 -5.90 15.47 26.07
C ILE A 9 -7.01 14.46 25.80
N ASP A 10 -8.17 14.93 25.35
CA ASP A 10 -9.29 14.08 24.94
C ASP A 10 -9.28 13.70 23.44
N LEU A 11 -8.25 14.12 22.70
CA LEU A 11 -8.14 13.91 21.25
C LEU A 11 -7.39 12.62 20.88
N PRO A 12 -7.74 11.98 19.74
CA PRO A 12 -6.97 10.85 19.21
C PRO A 12 -5.50 11.20 18.90
N LEU A 13 -4.59 10.28 19.25
CA LEU A 13 -3.17 10.44 18.92
C LEU A 13 -2.80 9.77 17.59
N LEU A 14 -2.21 10.56 16.70
CA LEU A 14 -1.47 10.09 15.53
C LEU A 14 0.02 10.08 15.85
N ILE A 15 0.65 8.92 15.65
CA ILE A 15 2.07 8.72 15.87
C ILE A 15 2.80 8.80 14.53
N GLY A 16 3.65 9.81 14.37
CA GLY A 16 4.41 10.03 13.13
C GLY A 16 5.53 9.01 12.91
N SER A 17 6.11 8.48 13.98
CA SER A 17 7.10 7.41 13.94
C SER A 17 7.20 6.71 15.30
N ALA A 18 7.61 5.45 15.29
CA ALA A 18 7.89 4.67 16.49
C ALA A 18 9.12 3.79 16.27
N PRO A 19 9.88 3.44 17.32
CA PRO A 19 10.92 2.41 17.24
C PRO A 19 10.36 1.09 16.68
N ALA A 20 11.14 0.40 15.84
CA ALA A 20 10.72 -0.85 15.22
C ALA A 20 10.44 -1.99 16.23
N SER A 21 10.92 -1.85 17.47
CA SER A 21 10.65 -2.77 18.57
C SER A 21 9.22 -2.66 19.13
N LEU A 22 8.54 -1.53 18.90
CA LEU A 22 7.16 -1.34 19.35
C LEU A 22 6.20 -1.87 18.30
N LYS A 23 5.28 -2.73 18.75
CA LYS A 23 4.19 -3.24 17.93
C LYS A 23 3.01 -2.28 17.98
N ARG A 24 2.04 -2.52 17.10
CA ARG A 24 0.78 -1.78 17.04
C ARG A 24 0.04 -1.85 18.39
N GLU A 25 0.07 -3.01 19.04
CA GLU A 25 -0.60 -3.26 20.32
C GLU A 25 0.02 -2.41 21.43
N ASP A 26 1.35 -2.34 21.50
CA ASP A 26 2.08 -1.50 22.45
C ASP A 26 1.66 -0.02 22.32
N LEU A 27 1.57 0.47 21.09
CA LEU A 27 1.18 1.85 20.83
C LEU A 27 -0.29 2.10 21.18
N ALA A 28 -1.17 1.15 20.87
CA ALA A 28 -2.60 1.25 21.16
C ALA A 28 -2.87 1.33 22.67
N GLU A 29 -2.21 0.49 23.48
CA GLU A 29 -2.28 0.52 24.94
C GLU A 29 -1.88 1.88 25.53
N ARG A 30 -0.97 2.59 24.85
CA ARG A 30 -0.48 3.91 25.28
C ARG A 30 -1.35 5.07 24.79
N GLY A 31 -2.45 4.79 24.09
CA GLY A 31 -3.41 5.79 23.61
C GLY A 31 -3.27 6.17 22.13
N ALA A 32 -2.37 5.53 21.37
CA ALA A 32 -2.28 5.76 19.94
C ALA A 32 -3.53 5.24 19.22
N ARG A 33 -3.92 5.93 18.14
CA ARG A 33 -5.00 5.52 17.24
C ARG A 33 -4.51 5.30 15.82
N ILE A 34 -3.52 6.08 15.38
CA ILE A 34 -2.93 5.97 14.04
C ILE A 34 -1.41 5.91 14.19
N LEU A 35 -0.76 5.06 13.40
CA LEU A 35 0.68 5.04 13.22
C LEU A 35 0.99 5.28 11.73
N LEU A 36 1.82 6.28 11.46
CA LEU A 36 2.37 6.51 10.13
C LEU A 36 3.50 5.51 9.87
N LEU A 37 3.38 4.73 8.78
CA LEU A 37 4.37 3.71 8.37
C LEU A 37 5.40 4.24 7.36
N GLY A 38 5.43 5.55 7.14
CA GLY A 38 6.32 6.20 6.17
C GLY A 38 6.03 5.83 4.71
N HIS A 39 7.02 6.06 3.85
CA HIS A 39 6.89 5.96 2.39
C HIS A 39 7.32 4.61 1.80
N GLN A 40 7.31 3.54 2.60
CA GLN A 40 7.85 2.23 2.19
C GLN A 40 7.11 1.63 1.00
N SER A 41 5.81 1.90 0.85
CA SER A 41 5.03 1.48 -0.33
C SER A 41 5.57 2.07 -1.63
N VAL A 42 6.02 3.33 -1.62
CA VAL A 42 6.63 3.98 -2.79
C VAL A 42 7.98 3.34 -3.11
N ALA A 43 8.82 3.12 -2.10
CA ALA A 43 10.11 2.44 -2.28
C ALA A 43 9.94 1.02 -2.85
N ALA A 44 8.93 0.28 -2.37
CA ALA A 44 8.59 -1.05 -2.90
C ALA A 44 8.14 -0.98 -4.37
N ALA A 45 7.30 0.00 -4.74
CA ALA A 45 6.88 0.20 -6.12
C ALA A 45 8.06 0.52 -7.05
N VAL A 46 8.97 1.41 -6.63
CA VAL A 46 10.19 1.75 -7.39
C VAL A 46 11.05 0.51 -7.61
N LYS A 47 11.27 -0.30 -6.58
CA LYS A 47 12.04 -1.55 -6.70
C LYS A 47 11.41 -2.52 -7.70
N ALA A 48 10.10 -2.76 -7.59
CA ALA A 48 9.40 -3.66 -8.49
C ALA A 48 9.49 -3.20 -9.97
N LEU A 49 9.30 -1.90 -10.22
CA LEU A 49 9.44 -1.33 -11.56
C LEU A 49 10.86 -1.46 -12.08
N HIS A 50 11.87 -1.16 -11.26
CA HIS A 50 13.27 -1.31 -11.64
C HIS A 50 13.60 -2.75 -12.05
N GLU A 51 13.20 -3.74 -11.25
CA GLU A 51 13.45 -5.16 -11.53
C GLU A 51 12.76 -5.63 -12.82
N VAL A 52 11.52 -5.19 -13.08
CA VAL A 52 10.79 -5.51 -14.31
C VAL A 52 11.46 -4.87 -15.53
N TYR A 53 11.79 -3.58 -15.47
CA TYR A 53 12.42 -2.88 -16.58
C TYR A 53 13.83 -3.38 -16.88
N SER A 54 14.63 -3.68 -15.85
CA SER A 54 15.95 -4.29 -16.03
C SER A 54 15.86 -5.64 -16.75
N HIS A 55 14.89 -6.48 -16.40
CA HIS A 55 14.67 -7.77 -17.05
C HIS A 55 14.34 -7.61 -18.54
N LEU A 56 13.38 -6.75 -18.86
CA LEU A 56 12.96 -6.51 -20.25
C LEU A 56 14.08 -5.85 -21.07
N PHE A 57 14.81 -4.90 -20.48
CA PHE A 57 15.93 -4.23 -21.13
C PHE A 57 17.07 -5.20 -21.49
N ALA A 58 17.31 -6.21 -20.65
CA ALA A 58 18.28 -7.26 -20.91
C ALA A 58 17.83 -8.30 -21.97
N GLY A 59 16.65 -8.13 -22.59
CA GLY A 59 16.09 -9.05 -23.57
C GLY A 59 15.29 -10.21 -22.97
N GLY A 60 14.98 -10.16 -21.67
CA GLY A 60 14.16 -11.15 -20.99
C GLY A 60 12.72 -11.18 -21.48
N SER A 61 12.08 -12.35 -21.40
CA SER A 61 10.70 -12.58 -21.87
C SER A 61 9.67 -12.10 -20.87
N THR A 62 8.52 -11.62 -21.37
CA THR A 62 7.35 -11.27 -20.53
C THR A 62 6.76 -12.48 -19.80
N ALA A 63 6.95 -13.70 -20.31
CA ALA A 63 6.49 -14.92 -19.66
C ALA A 63 7.21 -15.19 -18.33
N GLU A 64 8.45 -14.73 -18.19
CA GLU A 64 9.29 -14.89 -16.99
C GLU A 64 8.91 -13.90 -15.87
N LEU A 65 8.05 -12.92 -16.16
CA LEU A 65 7.59 -11.93 -15.19
C LEU A 65 6.38 -12.41 -14.38
N LYS A 66 5.88 -13.62 -14.59
CA LYS A 66 4.61 -14.11 -14.01
C LYS A 66 4.53 -13.94 -12.49
N ASP A 67 5.63 -14.16 -11.77
CA ASP A 67 5.70 -14.04 -10.31
C ASP A 67 6.01 -12.60 -9.84
N LYS A 68 6.28 -11.68 -10.77
CA LYS A 68 6.64 -10.27 -10.52
C LYS A 68 5.53 -9.29 -10.88
N VAL A 69 4.42 -9.76 -11.44
CA VAL A 69 3.29 -8.92 -11.85
C VAL A 69 2.00 -9.31 -11.15
N ALA A 70 1.09 -8.34 -11.00
CA ALA A 70 -0.22 -8.59 -10.43
C ALA A 70 -1.02 -9.59 -11.29
N PRO A 71 -1.72 -10.57 -10.68
CA PRO A 71 -2.57 -11.48 -11.43
C PRO A 71 -3.76 -10.73 -12.06
N ALA A 72 -4.28 -11.24 -13.18
CA ALA A 72 -5.37 -10.60 -13.93
C ALA A 72 -6.59 -10.26 -13.05
N ARG A 73 -6.97 -11.14 -12.11
CA ARG A 73 -8.07 -10.89 -11.17
C ARG A 73 -7.83 -9.65 -10.29
N LEU A 74 -6.59 -9.45 -9.81
CA LEU A 74 -6.25 -8.28 -9.02
C LEU A 74 -6.29 -7.02 -9.89
N MET A 75 -5.78 -7.10 -11.12
CA MET A 75 -5.84 -5.98 -12.06
C MET A 75 -7.28 -5.59 -12.38
N GLU A 76 -8.17 -6.54 -12.64
CA GLU A 76 -9.59 -6.30 -12.88
C GLU A 76 -10.28 -5.57 -11.72
N GLN A 77 -9.95 -5.92 -10.48
CA GLN A 77 -10.46 -5.25 -9.28
C GLN A 77 -9.87 -3.86 -9.12
N ALA A 78 -8.54 -3.73 -9.27
CA ALA A 78 -7.82 -2.47 -9.12
C ALA A 78 -8.24 -1.42 -10.16
N THR A 79 -8.60 -1.85 -11.37
CA THR A 79 -9.03 -0.97 -12.46
C THR A 79 -10.54 -0.83 -12.57
N ARG A 80 -11.32 -1.43 -11.66
CA ARG A 80 -12.79 -1.37 -11.69
C ARG A 80 -13.38 -1.85 -13.02
N GLY A 81 -12.80 -2.91 -13.59
CA GLY A 81 -13.08 -3.34 -14.97
C GLY A 81 -14.56 -3.67 -15.25
N ALA A 82 -15.27 -4.26 -14.28
CA ALA A 82 -16.69 -4.55 -14.40
C ALA A 82 -17.55 -3.29 -14.49
N GLU A 83 -17.27 -2.29 -13.66
CA GLU A 83 -17.99 -1.02 -13.64
C GLU A 83 -17.72 -0.23 -14.94
N HIS A 84 -16.47 -0.25 -15.40
CA HIS A 84 -16.11 0.35 -16.69
C HIS A 84 -16.89 -0.27 -17.86
N ARG A 85 -17.02 -1.60 -17.91
CA ARG A 85 -17.83 -2.28 -18.94
C ARG A 85 -19.31 -1.93 -18.85
N GLN A 86 -19.85 -1.83 -17.63
CA GLN A 86 -21.23 -1.42 -17.43
C GLN A 86 -21.47 0.00 -17.98
N TRP A 87 -20.60 0.94 -17.65
CA TRP A 87 -20.69 2.32 -18.16
C TRP A 87 -20.61 2.39 -19.68
N LEU A 88 -19.71 1.64 -20.31
CA LEU A 88 -19.65 1.57 -21.77
C LEU A 88 -20.97 1.09 -22.37
N SER A 89 -21.58 0.05 -21.80
CA SER A 89 -22.88 -0.47 -22.26
C SER A 89 -24.03 0.52 -22.08
N ASP A 90 -23.98 1.37 -21.05
CA ASP A 90 -25.04 2.32 -20.77
C ASP A 90 -24.92 3.61 -21.59
N LEU A 91 -23.68 4.03 -21.89
CA LEU A 91 -23.38 5.30 -22.56
C LEU A 91 -23.26 5.20 -24.08
N LEU A 92 -22.87 4.04 -24.63
CA LEU A 92 -22.68 3.84 -26.06
C LEU A 92 -23.89 3.17 -26.75
N ARG A 93 -25.10 3.41 -26.24
CA ARG A 93 -26.34 2.97 -26.88
C ARG A 93 -26.65 3.76 -28.14
#